data_AF-A0A4Q8UIQ0-F1
#
_entry.id   AF-A0A4Q8UIQ0-F1
#
_cell.length_a   1.000
_cell.length_b   1.000
_cell.length_c   1.000
_cell.angle_alpha   90.00
_cell.angle_beta   90.00
_cell.angle_gamma   90.00
#
_symmetry.space_group_name_H-M   'P 1'
#
loop_
_entity.id
_entity.type
_entity.pdbx_description
1 polymer ?
#
loop_
_entity_poly.entity_id
_entity_poly.type
_entity_poly.pdbx_seq_one_letter_code
_entity_poly.pdbx_strand_id
1 'polypeptide(L)'
;MNYRQIILMVVFAIGLVGCASTDEETVEIPLENDPRIGESVDRICFTTNSDGWAPVDNDRNAIILTRGIRDSYKLKLVGVCDPDWAMFSVAFVKRVGNNCLTRGDRVYTDSNTSMGYCTIMSINEWHPEAITTDISEGDGSVPTAEENSEG
;
A
#
# COMPACT_ATOMS: atom_id res chain seq x y z
N MET A 1 2.68 57.50 25.61
CA MET A 1 2.38 56.20 24.97
C MET A 1 3.64 55.35 25.05
N ASN A 2 3.66 54.37 25.94
CA ASN A 2 4.90 53.77 26.42
C ASN A 2 5.34 52.62 25.48
N TYR A 3 6.58 52.72 24.99
CA TYR A 3 7.27 51.78 24.10
C TYR A 3 7.14 50.29 24.47
N ARG A 4 6.95 49.96 25.77
CA ARG A 4 6.64 48.59 26.23
C ARG A 4 5.36 48.00 25.65
N GLN A 5 4.35 48.83 25.35
CA GLN A 5 3.08 48.40 24.76
C GLN A 5 3.19 48.17 23.23
N ILE A 6 4.16 48.82 22.58
CA ILE A 6 4.36 48.72 21.12
C ILE A 6 5.12 47.43 20.77
N ILE A 7 6.07 47.00 21.63
CA ILE A 7 6.85 45.77 21.41
C ILE A 7 5.98 44.51 21.47
N LEU A 8 4.94 44.49 22.31
CA LEU A 8 4.05 43.33 22.45
C LEU A 8 3.14 43.09 21.23
N MET A 9 2.88 44.10 20.41
CA MET A 9 2.01 43.99 19.22
C MET A 9 2.72 43.47 17.97
N VAL A 10 4.06 43.61 17.87
CA VAL A 10 4.81 43.27 16.63
C VAL A 10 5.21 41.80 16.56
N VAL A 11 5.30 41.10 17.70
CA VAL A 11 5.74 39.69 17.76
C VAL A 11 4.65 38.70 17.30
N PHE A 12 3.39 39.13 17.17
CA PHE A 12 2.27 38.26 16.77
C PHE A 12 2.15 38.05 15.24
N ALA A 13 2.96 38.72 14.42
CA ALA A 13 2.75 38.80 12.97
C ALA A 13 3.59 37.85 12.09
N ILE A 14 4.36 36.91 12.66
CA ILE A 14 5.24 36.04 11.85
C ILE A 14 5.03 34.59 12.26
N GLY A 15 4.22 33.86 11.51
CA GLY A 15 4.05 32.42 11.76
C GLY A 15 2.98 31.72 10.95
N LEU A 16 2.87 31.98 9.64
CA LEU A 16 2.10 31.11 8.74
C LEU A 16 2.92 30.84 7.46
N VAL A 17 4.02 30.11 7.61
CA VAL A 17 4.56 29.32 6.50
C VAL A 17 3.70 28.06 6.44
N GLY A 18 2.72 28.05 5.55
CA GLY A 18 1.92 26.87 5.27
C GLY A 18 2.81 25.79 4.67
N CYS A 19 2.74 24.57 5.21
CA CYS A 19 3.24 23.40 4.52
C CYS A 19 2.41 23.26 3.25
N ALA A 20 3.03 23.47 2.08
CA ALA A 20 2.47 23.01 0.83
C ALA A 20 2.42 21.48 0.91
N SER A 21 1.23 20.94 1.14
CA SER A 21 0.98 19.51 0.97
C SER A 21 1.06 19.25 -0.53
N THR A 22 2.18 18.69 -0.99
CA THR A 22 2.22 18.05 -2.31
C THR A 22 1.20 16.93 -2.24
N ASP A 23 0.08 17.10 -2.94
CA ASP A 23 -0.82 16.01 -3.29
C ASP A 23 0.00 15.11 -4.21
N GLU A 24 0.54 14.01 -3.68
CA GLU A 24 1.04 12.95 -4.55
C GLU A 24 -0.18 12.36 -5.25
N GLU A 25 -0.30 12.66 -6.53
CA GLU A 25 -1.28 12.05 -7.43
C GLU A 25 -1.05 10.53 -7.38
N THR A 26 -1.84 9.85 -6.55
CA THR A 26 -1.85 8.39 -6.47
C THR A 26 -2.35 7.89 -7.82
N VAL A 27 -1.44 7.37 -8.63
CA VAL A 27 -1.79 6.73 -9.90
C VAL A 27 -2.70 5.55 -9.56
N GLU A 28 -4.00 5.68 -9.82
CA GLU A 28 -4.97 4.59 -9.64
C GLU A 28 -4.72 3.53 -10.72
N ILE A 29 -3.79 2.60 -10.44
CA ILE A 29 -3.55 1.44 -11.30
C ILE A 29 -4.72 0.46 -11.11
N PRO A 30 -5.47 0.09 -12.16
CA PRO A 30 -6.50 -0.93 -12.06
C PRO A 30 -5.90 -2.25 -11.56
N LEU A 31 -6.54 -2.85 -10.55
CA LEU A 31 -6.05 -4.06 -9.87
C LEU A 31 -5.66 -5.21 -10.80
N GLU A 32 -6.39 -5.35 -11.90
CA GLU A 32 -6.25 -6.43 -12.88
C GLU A 32 -4.96 -6.32 -13.71
N ASN A 33 -4.37 -5.13 -13.75
CA ASN A 33 -3.14 -4.83 -14.50
C ASN A 33 -2.04 -4.25 -13.59
N ASP A 34 -2.10 -4.49 -12.27
CA ASP A 34 -1.09 -3.98 -11.37
C ASP A 34 0.22 -4.78 -11.54
N PRO A 35 1.30 -4.17 -12.07
CA PRO A 35 2.54 -4.87 -12.41
C PRO A 35 3.29 -5.36 -11.16
N ARG A 36 2.93 -4.84 -9.98
CA ARG A 36 3.50 -5.28 -8.69
C ARG A 36 3.00 -6.66 -8.29
N ILE A 37 1.89 -7.14 -8.87
CA ILE A 37 1.31 -8.44 -8.53
C ILE A 37 2.00 -9.54 -9.35
N GLY A 38 2.79 -10.36 -8.67
CA GLY A 38 3.50 -11.50 -9.27
C GLY A 38 2.71 -12.81 -9.24
N GLU A 39 3.46 -13.91 -9.33
CA GLU A 39 2.92 -15.27 -9.39
C GLU A 39 2.08 -15.61 -8.15
N SER A 40 1.06 -16.46 -8.33
CA SER A 40 0.31 -17.00 -7.20
C SER A 40 1.06 -18.15 -6.54
N VAL A 41 1.19 -18.08 -5.22
CA VAL A 41 1.89 -19.10 -4.42
C VAL A 41 0.94 -19.80 -3.46
N ASP A 42 1.22 -21.07 -3.16
CA ASP A 42 0.33 -21.86 -2.29
C ASP A 42 0.46 -21.51 -0.80
N ARG A 43 1.66 -21.08 -0.38
CA ARG A 43 1.99 -20.87 1.03
C ARG A 43 3.14 -19.92 1.26
N ILE A 44 3.13 -19.23 2.40
CA ILE A 44 4.25 -18.44 2.91
C ILE A 44 4.71 -19.08 4.21
N CYS A 45 5.92 -19.64 4.25
CA CYS A 45 6.48 -20.22 5.46
C CYS A 45 7.40 -19.22 6.16
N PHE A 46 7.16 -18.98 7.45
CA PHE A 46 7.97 -18.06 8.25
C PHE A 46 8.91 -18.84 9.15
N THR A 47 10.18 -18.47 9.15
CA THR A 47 11.16 -19.00 10.12
C THR A 47 11.06 -18.29 11.47
N THR A 48 10.55 -17.05 11.47
CA THR A 48 10.28 -16.17 12.62
C THR A 48 8.86 -15.58 12.53
N ASN A 49 8.48 -14.62 13.37
CA ASN A 49 7.24 -13.87 13.12
C ASN A 49 7.36 -13.04 11.82
N SER A 50 6.24 -12.63 11.23
CA SER A 50 6.24 -11.71 10.08
C SER A 50 6.85 -10.37 10.47
N ASP A 51 7.64 -9.77 9.57
CA ASP A 51 8.36 -8.52 9.84
C ASP A 51 7.44 -7.28 9.76
N GLY A 52 6.30 -7.39 9.09
CA GLY A 52 5.33 -6.31 9.01
C GLY A 52 4.20 -6.62 8.04
N TRP A 53 3.19 -5.76 8.05
CA TRP A 53 2.10 -5.77 7.10
C TRP A 53 1.74 -4.32 6.72
N ALA A 54 1.14 -4.14 5.55
CA ALA A 54 0.67 -2.84 5.06
C ALA A 54 -0.64 -2.99 4.27
N PRO A 55 -1.51 -1.96 4.19
CA PRO A 55 -2.63 -1.95 3.27
C PRO A 55 -2.14 -1.88 1.80
N VAL A 56 -3.02 -2.22 0.86
CA VAL A 56 -2.76 -2.09 -0.58
C VAL A 56 -3.55 -0.90 -1.12
N ASP A 57 -2.86 0.08 -1.68
CA ASP A 57 -3.41 1.41 -2.05
C ASP A 57 -4.67 1.35 -2.93
N ASN A 58 -4.79 0.34 -3.79
CA ASN A 58 -5.89 0.14 -4.75
C ASN A 58 -6.76 -1.09 -4.43
N ASP A 59 -6.61 -1.72 -3.25
CA ASP A 59 -7.31 -2.96 -2.89
C ASP A 59 -7.61 -3.07 -1.40
N ARG A 60 -8.76 -2.55 -1.00
CA ARG A 60 -9.27 -2.63 0.39
C ARG A 60 -9.52 -4.05 0.88
N ASN A 61 -9.53 -5.06 0.02
CA ASN A 61 -9.67 -6.45 0.45
C ASN A 61 -8.32 -7.17 0.42
N ALA A 62 -7.20 -6.44 0.41
CA ALA A 62 -5.88 -7.04 0.41
C ALA A 62 -4.92 -6.35 1.37
N ILE A 63 -3.97 -7.13 1.84
CA ILE A 63 -2.83 -6.65 2.63
C ILE A 63 -1.53 -7.12 1.99
N ILE A 64 -0.47 -6.36 2.18
CA ILE A 64 0.90 -6.76 1.90
C ILE A 64 1.45 -7.37 3.18
N LEU A 65 2.07 -8.54 3.06
CA LEU A 65 2.75 -9.23 4.15
C LEU A 65 4.23 -9.35 3.83
N THR A 66 5.08 -8.80 4.68
CA THR A 66 6.53 -8.82 4.50
C THR A 66 7.14 -10.00 5.24
N ARG A 67 8.02 -10.73 4.53
CA ARG A 67 8.85 -11.82 5.06
C ARG A 67 10.32 -11.50 4.78
N GLY A 68 11.06 -11.23 5.83
CA GLY A 68 12.46 -10.81 5.75
C GLY A 68 12.60 -9.43 5.13
N ILE A 69 13.73 -9.21 4.49
CA ILE A 69 14.10 -7.91 3.91
C ILE A 69 13.56 -7.73 2.48
N ARG A 70 13.33 -8.83 1.76
CA ARG A 70 13.14 -8.80 0.31
C ARG A 70 11.83 -9.39 -0.17
N ASP A 71 11.22 -10.28 0.62
CA ASP A 71 10.03 -10.98 0.14
C ASP A 71 8.80 -10.27 0.68
N SER A 72 7.90 -9.90 -0.22
CA SER A 72 6.59 -9.37 0.13
C SER A 72 5.53 -10.14 -0.64
N TYR A 73 4.37 -10.28 -0.02
CA TYR A 73 3.27 -11.05 -0.57
C TYR A 73 1.96 -10.27 -0.44
N LYS A 74 1.20 -10.20 -1.53
CA LYS A 74 -0.16 -9.69 -1.52
C LYS A 74 -1.11 -10.81 -1.12
N LEU A 75 -1.85 -10.60 -0.03
CA LEU A 75 -2.89 -11.51 0.45
C LEU A 75 -4.24 -10.94 0.12
N LYS A 76 -5.01 -11.64 -0.73
CA LYS A 76 -6.42 -11.31 -0.94
C LYS A 76 -7.25 -11.90 0.20
N LEU A 77 -8.07 -11.08 0.82
CA LEU A 77 -8.88 -11.40 1.97
C LEU A 77 -10.36 -11.38 1.60
N VAL A 78 -11.16 -12.17 2.31
CA VAL A 78 -12.62 -12.09 2.27
C VAL A 78 -13.17 -12.15 3.68
N GLY A 79 -14.19 -11.35 3.95
CA GLY A 79 -14.87 -11.32 5.23
C GLY A 79 -15.15 -9.89 5.68
N VAL A 80 -15.02 -9.69 6.97
CA VAL A 80 -15.43 -8.46 7.68
C VAL A 80 -14.23 -7.65 8.17
N CYS A 81 -13.05 -7.88 7.61
CA CYS A 81 -11.89 -7.03 7.88
C CYS A 81 -11.82 -5.93 6.84
N ASP A 82 -11.69 -4.71 7.34
CA ASP A 82 -11.18 -3.59 6.57
C ASP A 82 -9.73 -3.37 7.03
N PRO A 83 -8.72 -3.68 6.19
CA PRO A 83 -7.32 -3.49 6.54
C PRO A 83 -6.96 -2.02 6.70
N ASP A 84 -7.72 -1.09 6.11
CA ASP A 84 -7.49 0.35 6.30
C ASP A 84 -7.82 0.79 7.73
N TRP A 85 -8.66 0.02 8.42
CA TRP A 85 -9.04 0.31 9.82
C TRP A 85 -8.11 -0.37 10.81
N ALA A 86 -7.27 -1.30 10.35
CA ALA A 86 -6.25 -1.90 11.18
C ALA A 86 -5.19 -0.84 11.46
N MET A 87 -4.97 -0.44 12.71
CA MET A 87 -4.06 0.67 13.03
C MET A 87 -2.75 0.19 13.65
N PHE A 88 -2.79 -0.90 14.42
CA PHE A 88 -1.68 -1.29 15.29
C PHE A 88 -1.25 -2.74 15.11
N SER A 89 -2.13 -3.66 14.71
CA SER A 89 -1.73 -5.07 14.58
C SER A 89 -2.60 -5.91 13.66
N VAL A 90 -1.95 -6.88 13.02
CA VAL A 90 -2.59 -8.00 12.33
C VAL A 90 -2.07 -9.30 12.94
N ALA A 91 -3.00 -10.19 13.28
CA ALA A 91 -2.71 -11.52 13.79
C ALA A 91 -3.20 -12.57 12.79
N PHE A 92 -2.37 -13.60 12.60
CA PHE A 92 -2.69 -14.70 11.70
C PHE A 92 -2.97 -15.99 12.48
N VAL A 93 -4.15 -16.56 12.27
CA VAL A 93 -4.53 -17.85 12.87
C VAL A 93 -4.48 -18.93 11.80
N LYS A 94 -3.54 -19.85 12.00
CA LYS A 94 -3.26 -20.98 11.12
C LYS A 94 -4.16 -22.15 11.45
N ARG A 95 -4.69 -22.84 10.43
CA ARG A 95 -5.53 -24.04 10.62
C ARG A 95 -4.71 -25.28 10.99
N VAL A 96 -3.45 -25.32 10.58
CA VAL A 96 -2.54 -26.46 10.77
C VAL A 96 -1.32 -25.97 11.54
N GLY A 97 -0.80 -26.78 12.47
CA GLY A 97 0.32 -26.43 13.36
C GLY A 97 1.69 -26.28 12.68
N ASN A 98 1.73 -25.81 11.43
CA ASN A 98 2.94 -25.47 10.72
C ASN A 98 3.25 -23.96 10.85
N ASN A 99 4.45 -23.58 10.44
CA ASN A 99 4.91 -22.20 10.40
C ASN A 99 4.51 -21.48 9.11
N CYS A 100 3.57 -22.03 8.33
CA CYS A 100 3.18 -21.50 7.03
C CYS A 100 1.78 -20.92 7.05
N LEU A 101 1.58 -19.80 6.36
CA LEU A 101 0.27 -19.27 6.00
C LEU A 101 -0.13 -19.82 4.64
N THR A 102 -1.41 -20.16 4.53
CA THR A 102 -2.02 -20.78 3.36
C THR A 102 -3.41 -20.21 3.12
N ARG A 103 -3.95 -20.46 1.92
CA ARG A 103 -5.34 -20.17 1.62
C ARG A 103 -6.28 -20.83 2.64
N GLY A 104 -7.21 -20.06 3.18
CA GLY A 104 -8.15 -20.48 4.21
C GLY A 104 -7.72 -20.10 5.63
N ASP A 105 -6.45 -19.77 5.87
CA ASP A 105 -6.04 -19.24 7.17
C ASP A 105 -6.72 -17.90 7.45
N ARG A 106 -6.81 -17.58 8.74
CA ARG A 106 -7.59 -16.43 9.20
C ARG A 106 -6.70 -15.27 9.55
N VAL A 107 -7.16 -14.08 9.21
CA VAL A 107 -6.53 -12.80 9.51
C VAL A 107 -7.45 -12.03 10.47
N TYR A 108 -6.87 -11.58 11.58
CA TYR A 108 -7.51 -10.74 12.57
C TYR A 108 -6.80 -9.41 12.57
N THR A 109 -7.56 -8.33 12.49
CA THR A 109 -7.07 -6.97 12.66
C THR A 109 -7.51 -6.46 14.03
N ASP A 110 -6.77 -5.53 14.61
CA ASP A 110 -7.13 -4.86 15.87
C ASP A 110 -8.47 -4.10 15.81
N SER A 111 -8.87 -3.65 14.62
CA SER A 111 -10.21 -3.09 14.37
C SER A 111 -11.35 -4.11 14.44
N ASN A 112 -11.04 -5.42 14.40
CA ASN A 112 -12.05 -6.48 14.19
C ASN A 112 -12.41 -7.27 15.45
N THR A 113 -12.04 -6.78 16.63
CA THR A 113 -12.18 -7.53 17.90
C THR A 113 -13.63 -7.93 18.22
N SER A 114 -14.64 -7.28 17.63
CA SER A 114 -16.06 -7.64 17.76
C SER A 114 -16.76 -8.05 16.45
N MET A 115 -16.16 -7.80 15.29
CA MET A 115 -16.83 -7.86 13.98
C MET A 115 -16.53 -9.13 13.18
N GLY A 116 -15.43 -9.84 13.46
CA GLY A 116 -15.14 -11.17 12.90
C GLY A 116 -13.70 -11.32 12.40
N TYR A 117 -13.47 -12.25 11.47
CA TYR A 117 -12.15 -12.52 10.88
C TYR A 117 -12.24 -12.49 9.35
N CYS A 118 -11.10 -12.27 8.72
CA CYS A 118 -10.94 -12.49 7.29
C CYS A 118 -10.33 -13.83 7.00
N THR A 119 -10.64 -14.36 5.82
CA THR A 119 -10.06 -15.59 5.29
C THR A 119 -9.16 -15.25 4.12
N ILE A 120 -7.96 -15.82 4.10
CA ILE A 120 -7.03 -15.69 2.97
C ILE A 120 -7.61 -16.46 1.77
N MET A 121 -7.79 -15.78 0.65
CA MET A 121 -8.34 -16.32 -0.59
C MET A 121 -7.26 -16.65 -1.61
N SER A 122 -6.24 -15.81 -1.71
CA SER A 122 -5.07 -16.05 -2.56
C SER A 122 -3.84 -15.39 -1.94
N ILE A 123 -2.70 -15.90 -2.37
CA ILE A 123 -1.39 -15.34 -2.05
C ILE A 123 -0.68 -15.13 -3.37
N ASN A 124 -0.16 -13.92 -3.58
CA ASN A 124 0.60 -13.53 -4.75
C ASN A 124 1.90 -12.88 -4.31
N GLU A 125 2.96 -13.03 -5.10
CA GLU A 125 4.18 -12.24 -4.90
C GLU A 125 3.90 -10.75 -5.07
N TRP A 126 4.65 -9.92 -4.34
CA TRP A 126 4.53 -8.46 -4.39
C TRP A 126 5.88 -7.82 -4.70
N HIS A 127 5.94 -7.11 -5.83
CA HIS A 127 7.13 -6.47 -6.39
C HIS A 127 6.94 -4.95 -6.41
N PRO A 128 7.15 -4.23 -5.30
CA PRO A 128 6.96 -2.78 -5.25
C PRO A 128 7.81 -2.03 -6.29
N GLU A 129 8.94 -2.60 -6.69
CA GLU A 129 9.86 -2.06 -7.69
C GLU A 129 9.30 -2.02 -9.12
N ALA A 130 8.28 -2.83 -9.44
CA ALA A 130 7.80 -3.02 -10.81
C ALA A 130 7.25 -1.72 -11.45
N ILE A 131 6.71 -0.81 -10.64
CA ILE A 131 6.26 0.52 -11.12
C ILE A 131 7.41 1.33 -11.74
N THR A 132 8.63 1.19 -11.21
CA THR A 132 9.80 1.94 -11.72
C THR A 132 10.26 1.41 -13.08
N THR A 133 10.05 0.12 -13.34
CA THR A 133 10.49 -0.54 -14.58
C THR A 133 9.59 -0.18 -15.75
N ASP A 134 8.26 -0.18 -15.56
CA ASP A 134 7.30 0.12 -16.63
C ASP A 134 7.36 1.57 -17.12
N ILE A 135 7.79 2.51 -16.28
CA ILE A 135 7.99 3.91 -16.67
C ILE A 135 9.29 4.08 -17.49
N SER A 136 10.25 3.16 -17.36
CA SER A 136 11.54 3.24 -18.07
C SER A 136 11.58 2.50 -19.42
N GLU A 137 10.63 1.59 -19.68
CA GLU A 137 10.46 0.89 -20.96
C GLU A 137 9.29 1.43 -21.81
N GLY A 138 8.68 2.54 -21.38
CA GLY A 138 7.77 3.34 -22.22
C GLY A 138 8.54 4.15 -23.26
N ASP A 139 9.11 3.46 -24.24
CA ASP A 139 9.71 4.04 -25.45
C ASP A 139 8.71 4.98 -26.14
N GLY A 140 9.10 6.25 -26.19
CA GLY A 140 8.36 7.31 -26.85
C GLY A 140 8.26 7.04 -28.35
N SER A 141 7.15 6.43 -28.76
CA SER A 141 6.67 6.49 -30.13
C SER A 141 5.53 7.51 -30.20
N VAL A 142 5.92 8.78 -30.27
CA VAL A 142 5.07 9.83 -30.85
C VAL A 142 4.76 9.40 -32.28
N PRO A 143 3.49 9.24 -32.71
CA PRO A 143 3.18 9.12 -34.12
C PRO A 143 3.49 10.47 -34.76
N THR A 144 4.61 10.55 -35.46
CA THR A 144 4.90 11.65 -36.37
C THR A 144 3.82 11.63 -37.45
N ALA A 145 2.90 12.59 -37.40
CA ALA A 145 2.06 12.91 -38.55
C ALA A 145 2.96 13.54 -39.63
N GLU A 146 3.55 12.71 -40.48
CA GLU A 146 3.95 13.12 -41.83
C GLU A 146 2.68 13.26 -42.67
N GLU A 147 2.17 14.49 -42.80
CA GLU A 147 1.25 14.81 -43.89
C GLU A 147 2.06 15.44 -45.03
N ASN A 148 2.29 14.62 -46.05
CA ASN A 148 2.98 14.97 -47.27
C ASN A 148 2.19 16.00 -48.09
N SER A 149 2.90 17.06 -48.50
CA SER A 149 2.53 17.94 -49.60
C SER A 149 2.72 17.21 -50.93
N GLU A 150 1.66 17.01 -51.72
CA GLU A 150 1.73 16.87 -53.18
C GLU A 150 0.34 17.02 -53.81
N GLY A 151 0.14 18.04 -54.67
CA GLY A 151 -1.04 18.19 -55.54
C GLY A 151 -1.55 19.61 -55.74
#